data_AF-A0A8H7T504-F1
#
_entry.id   AF-A0A8H7T504-F1
#
_cell.length_a   1.000
_cell.length_b   1.000
_cell.length_c   1.000
_cell.angle_alpha   90.00
_cell.angle_beta   90.00
_cell.angle_gamma   90.00
#
_symmetry.space_group_name_H-M   'P 1'
#
loop_
_entity.id
_entity.type
_entity.pdbx_description
1 polymer ?
#
loop_
_entity_poly.entity_id
_entity_poly.type
_entity_poly.pdbx_seq_one_letter_code
_entity_poly.pdbx_strand_id
1 'polypeptide(L)'
;MAASKKSRRAGKNPALKKRKLRRVRDDRHYKVPGFAAFSPHNVPIKKVGKGKRPKLVPCEEIIEPESGIHSLAWAASIVPQTTGFLKLPFEVRVKIYEHAIEDFSCGEDPIEPRKKGDKFWSPGWANIAEETTKFYQLSRQVYVDFVGSSLLYRFKPFSFDSPTLLLNYLCVINPLHRNAIRSITLNINFRPTCTTLPNKAFTCLSKCEGLEDLNIHIHVPQDLYRFGPIFHRPANSTVNRSTYEILDKRILQRIKDCETLKGITGLKKFELVFVLPDRISPYFNRHFPHHHFFQPKLEPSESTVAFYSEMKEMMENRK
;
A
#
# COMPACT_ATOMS: atom_id res chain seq x y z
N MET A 1 -16.38 44.88 64.73
CA MET A 1 -17.35 44.01 65.43
C MET A 1 -18.09 43.15 64.40
N ALA A 2 -18.46 41.92 64.79
CA ALA A 2 -19.25 40.89 64.08
C ALA A 2 -18.57 40.20 62.87
N ALA A 3 -17.93 39.03 63.01
CA ALA A 3 -18.49 37.66 63.14
C ALA A 3 -19.12 37.12 61.84
N SER A 4 -18.40 36.26 61.10
CA SER A 4 -18.53 34.79 61.11
C SER A 4 -19.83 34.24 60.51
N LYS A 5 -19.72 33.56 59.36
CA LYS A 5 -20.26 32.20 59.15
C LYS A 5 -19.67 31.55 57.89
N LYS A 6 -18.76 30.60 58.13
CA LYS A 6 -18.29 29.60 57.15
C LYS A 6 -19.42 28.61 56.88
N SER A 7 -19.85 28.47 55.62
CA SER A 7 -20.68 27.36 55.17
C SER A 7 -19.79 26.25 54.61
N ARG A 8 -19.73 25.14 55.36
CA ARG A 8 -19.14 23.87 54.96
C ARG A 8 -20.13 23.14 54.04
N ARG A 9 -19.74 22.86 52.79
CA ARG A 9 -20.26 21.70 52.05
C ARG A 9 -19.09 20.80 51.67
N ALA A 10 -18.88 19.79 52.51
CA ALA A 10 -18.07 18.63 52.24
C ALA A 10 -18.80 17.74 51.21
N GLY A 11 -18.53 17.97 49.93
CA GLY A 11 -18.89 17.07 48.84
C GLY A 11 -17.73 16.14 48.55
N LYS A 12 -17.91 14.86 48.86
CA LYS A 12 -16.97 13.76 48.61
C LYS A 12 -16.46 13.78 47.17
N ASN A 13 -15.16 14.02 46.97
CA ASN A 13 -14.49 13.74 45.71
C ASN A 13 -14.44 12.22 45.50
N PRO A 14 -15.05 11.66 44.43
CA PRO A 14 -14.78 10.28 44.08
C PRO A 14 -13.32 10.18 43.63
N ALA A 15 -12.54 9.40 44.36
CA ALA A 15 -11.16 9.05 44.07
C ALA A 15 -11.09 8.21 42.77
N LEU A 16 -11.20 8.86 41.62
CA LEU A 16 -11.12 8.25 40.30
C LEU A 16 -10.06 8.92 39.40
N LYS A 17 -8.94 9.37 39.97
CA LYS A 17 -7.84 9.97 39.18
C LYS A 17 -6.42 9.64 39.68
N LYS A 18 -6.15 8.39 40.06
CA LYS A 18 -4.76 7.89 40.24
C LYS A 18 -4.40 6.61 39.47
N ARG A 19 -5.26 6.15 38.54
CA ARG A 19 -4.99 4.94 37.74
C ARG A 19 -4.64 5.19 36.26
N LYS A 20 -4.60 6.45 35.82
CA LYS A 20 -4.24 6.83 34.43
C LYS A 20 -2.94 7.63 34.28
N LEU A 21 -2.07 7.64 35.30
CA LEU A 21 -0.78 8.36 35.26
C LEU A 21 0.41 7.49 35.70
N ARG A 22 0.39 6.20 35.36
CA ARG A 22 1.52 5.27 35.51
C ARG A 22 1.88 4.50 34.23
N ARG A 23 1.38 4.93 33.06
CA ARG A 23 1.63 4.25 31.77
C ARG A 23 2.40 5.11 30.76
N VAL A 24 3.29 5.98 31.24
CA VAL A 24 4.13 6.83 30.37
C VAL A 24 5.61 6.77 30.79
N ARG A 25 6.05 5.65 31.40
CA ARG A 25 7.47 5.54 31.82
C ARG A 25 8.10 4.16 31.70
N ASP A 26 7.48 3.26 30.95
CA ASP A 26 8.16 2.04 30.50
C ASP A 26 8.02 1.96 28.98
N ASP A 27 9.09 2.36 28.32
CA ASP A 27 9.33 2.22 26.87
C ASP A 27 9.67 0.76 26.55
N ARG A 28 8.86 -0.17 27.08
CA ARG A 28 9.02 -1.61 26.93
C ARG A 28 7.81 -2.15 26.22
N HIS A 29 7.96 -2.38 24.92
CA HIS A 29 7.11 -3.30 24.19
C HIS A 29 7.17 -4.68 24.88
N TYR A 30 6.05 -5.11 25.46
CA TYR A 30 5.90 -6.49 25.88
C TYR A 30 5.90 -7.37 24.63
N LYS A 31 7.04 -8.04 24.36
CA LYS A 31 7.07 -9.21 23.47
C LYS A 31 6.10 -10.23 24.04
N VAL A 32 5.14 -10.68 23.24
CA VAL A 32 4.39 -11.90 23.53
C VAL A 32 5.42 -13.03 23.65
N PRO A 33 5.51 -13.73 24.79
CA PRO A 33 6.52 -14.76 24.95
C PRO A 33 6.18 -15.96 24.07
N GLY A 34 7.05 -16.24 23.09
CA GLY A 34 7.25 -17.62 22.62
C GLY A 34 6.62 -18.06 21.29
N PHE A 35 6.51 -17.20 20.27
CA PHE A 35 6.41 -17.71 18.90
C PHE A 35 7.27 -16.89 17.93
N ALA A 36 8.52 -17.32 17.77
CA ALA A 36 9.41 -16.86 16.72
C ALA A 36 9.43 -17.95 15.63
N ALA A 37 8.49 -17.88 14.68
CA ALA A 37 8.25 -18.90 13.67
C ALA A 37 9.45 -19.20 12.74
N PHE A 38 10.47 -18.33 12.74
CA PHE A 38 11.57 -18.35 11.77
C PHE A 38 12.96 -18.20 12.40
N SER A 39 13.12 -18.44 13.70
CA SER A 39 14.48 -18.55 14.26
C SER A 39 15.01 -19.96 13.94
N PRO A 40 16.15 -20.10 13.21
CA PRO A 40 16.75 -21.41 12.91
C PRO A 40 17.21 -22.16 14.17
N HIS A 41 17.22 -21.49 15.33
CA HIS A 41 17.55 -22.08 16.64
C HIS A 41 16.33 -22.33 17.54
N ASN A 42 15.11 -21.98 17.11
CA ASN A 42 13.87 -22.29 17.84
C ASN A 42 12.93 -23.13 16.97
N VAL A 43 13.38 -24.34 16.61
CA VAL A 43 12.44 -25.37 16.14
C VAL A 43 11.53 -25.75 17.32
N PRO A 44 10.22 -25.97 17.13
CA PRO A 44 9.35 -26.45 18.19
C PRO A 44 9.83 -27.81 18.70
N ILE A 45 10.59 -27.81 19.79
CA ILE A 45 10.92 -29.04 20.51
C ILE A 45 9.60 -29.46 21.17
N LYS A 46 8.90 -30.42 20.55
CA LYS A 46 7.89 -31.20 21.28
C LYS A 46 8.63 -31.72 22.52
N LYS A 47 8.18 -31.33 23.72
CA LYS A 47 8.67 -31.90 24.98
C LYS A 47 8.37 -33.39 24.94
N VAL A 48 9.31 -34.19 24.44
CA VAL A 48 9.30 -35.62 24.61
C VAL A 48 9.76 -35.85 26.05
N GLY A 49 8.99 -36.62 26.81
CA GLY A 49 9.33 -36.95 28.21
C GLY A 49 10.79 -37.40 28.33
N LYS A 50 11.43 -37.05 29.46
CA LYS A 50 12.83 -37.38 29.78
C LYS A 50 13.12 -38.84 29.38
N GLY A 51 14.08 -39.04 28.47
CA GLY A 51 14.65 -40.35 28.16
C GLY A 51 14.50 -40.89 26.73
N LYS A 52 13.79 -40.22 25.81
CA LYS A 52 13.66 -40.70 24.41
C LYS A 52 14.54 -39.91 23.45
N ARG A 53 15.44 -40.60 22.74
CA ARG A 53 16.29 -40.03 21.69
C ARG A 53 15.40 -39.54 20.53
N PRO A 54 15.70 -38.37 19.94
CA PRO A 54 14.99 -37.89 18.76
C PRO A 54 15.18 -38.87 17.59
N LYS A 55 14.07 -39.30 16.96
CA LYS A 55 14.11 -40.09 15.72
C LYS A 55 14.51 -39.16 14.58
N LEU A 56 15.70 -39.38 14.02
CA LEU A 56 16.08 -38.79 12.74
C LEU A 56 15.24 -39.46 11.65
N VAL A 57 14.56 -38.64 10.85
CA VAL A 57 13.84 -39.09 9.66
C VAL A 57 14.84 -39.06 8.50
N PRO A 58 15.12 -40.19 7.84
CA PRO A 58 15.97 -40.18 6.65
C PRO A 58 15.28 -39.36 5.55
N CYS A 59 15.99 -38.37 5.01
CA CYS A 59 15.56 -37.65 3.82
C CYS A 59 15.95 -38.48 2.60
N GLU A 60 14.96 -38.99 1.89
CA GLU A 60 15.17 -39.59 0.57
C GLU A 60 15.47 -38.48 -0.45
N GLU A 61 16.42 -38.77 -1.34
CA GLU A 61 16.89 -37.85 -2.37
C GLU A 61 15.78 -37.65 -3.41
N ILE A 62 15.36 -36.39 -3.58
CA ILE A 62 14.27 -36.03 -4.50
C ILE A 62 14.83 -36.04 -5.92
N ILE A 63 14.41 -37.01 -6.72
CA ILE A 63 14.74 -37.12 -8.14
C ILE A 63 14.02 -35.99 -8.89
N GLU A 64 14.75 -35.20 -9.67
CA GLU A 64 14.17 -34.14 -10.50
C GLU A 64 13.24 -34.75 -11.58
N PRO A 65 12.05 -34.19 -11.79
CA PRO A 65 11.09 -34.76 -12.73
C PRO A 65 11.56 -34.58 -14.18
N GLU A 66 11.60 -35.69 -14.93
CA GLU A 66 11.78 -35.67 -16.38
C GLU A 66 10.62 -34.91 -17.06
N SER A 67 10.96 -34.15 -18.08
CA SER A 67 10.12 -33.14 -18.72
C SER A 67 8.76 -33.66 -19.20
N GLY A 68 7.68 -32.98 -18.79
CA GLY A 68 6.35 -33.11 -19.38
C GLY A 68 5.21 -33.05 -18.37
N ILE A 69 4.92 -31.86 -17.80
CA ILE A 69 3.79 -31.70 -16.87
C ILE A 69 2.47 -31.74 -17.65
N HIS A 70 1.93 -32.94 -17.82
CA HIS A 70 0.53 -33.15 -18.17
C HIS A 70 -0.32 -33.03 -16.90
N SER A 71 -1.27 -32.08 -16.89
CA SER A 71 -2.10 -31.68 -15.74
C SER A 71 -2.79 -32.84 -14.98
N LEU A 72 -3.00 -33.98 -15.63
CA LEU A 72 -3.66 -35.16 -15.08
C LEU A 72 -2.73 -36.01 -14.21
N ALA A 73 -1.45 -36.15 -14.58
CA ALA A 73 -0.47 -36.92 -13.80
C ALA A 73 -0.17 -36.25 -12.45
N TRP A 74 -0.11 -34.92 -12.44
CA TRP A 74 0.00 -34.14 -11.20
C TRP A 74 -1.19 -34.36 -10.28
N ALA A 75 -2.42 -34.27 -10.80
CA ALA A 75 -3.63 -34.50 -10.00
C ALA A 75 -3.69 -35.93 -9.43
N ALA A 76 -3.30 -36.92 -10.22
CA ALA A 76 -3.25 -38.32 -9.80
C ALA A 76 -2.14 -38.63 -8.79
N SER A 77 -1.07 -37.82 -8.76
CA SER A 77 0.04 -37.95 -7.78
C SER A 77 -0.28 -37.41 -6.39
N ILE A 78 -1.45 -36.75 -6.21
CA ILE A 78 -1.86 -36.22 -4.91
C ILE A 78 -2.32 -37.38 -4.02
N VAL A 79 -1.38 -37.95 -3.26
CA VAL A 79 -1.66 -38.99 -2.26
C VAL A 79 -2.59 -38.44 -1.17
N PRO A 80 -3.63 -39.18 -0.76
CA PRO A 80 -4.51 -38.79 0.34
C PRO A 80 -3.71 -38.43 1.60
N GLN A 81 -3.84 -37.19 2.06
CA GLN A 81 -3.07 -36.70 3.19
C GLN A 81 -3.81 -36.88 4.51
N THR A 82 -3.13 -37.42 5.50
CA THR A 82 -3.67 -37.74 6.83
C THR A 82 -3.83 -36.52 7.75
N THR A 83 -3.41 -35.33 7.31
CA THR A 83 -3.50 -34.07 8.07
C THR A 83 -4.06 -32.95 7.22
N GLY A 84 -4.88 -32.08 7.83
CA GLY A 84 -5.69 -31.06 7.16
C GLY A 84 -4.92 -30.02 6.33
N PHE A 85 -5.60 -29.58 5.27
CA PHE A 85 -5.17 -28.76 4.12
C PHE A 85 -3.91 -29.30 3.41
N LEU A 86 -4.08 -29.61 2.12
CA LEU A 86 -3.09 -30.19 1.22
C LEU A 86 -1.69 -29.58 1.47
N LYS A 87 -0.67 -30.41 1.71
CA LYS A 87 0.76 -30.02 1.69
C LYS A 87 1.19 -29.67 0.27
N LEU A 88 0.56 -28.67 -0.30
CA LEU A 88 0.94 -28.12 -1.59
C LEU A 88 2.27 -27.37 -1.41
N PRO A 89 3.14 -27.42 -2.43
CA PRO A 89 4.30 -26.53 -2.50
C PRO A 89 3.89 -25.08 -2.26
N PHE A 90 4.81 -24.29 -1.70
CA PHE A 90 4.54 -22.90 -1.32
C PHE A 90 4.06 -22.08 -2.51
N GLU A 91 4.65 -22.29 -3.68
CA GLU A 91 4.36 -21.62 -4.95
C GLU A 91 2.91 -21.85 -5.39
N VAL A 92 2.43 -23.09 -5.26
CA VAL A 92 1.05 -23.45 -5.58
C VAL A 92 0.08 -22.78 -4.60
N ARG A 93 0.43 -22.73 -3.30
CA ARG A 93 -0.38 -22.04 -2.30
C ARG A 93 -0.45 -20.53 -2.57
N VAL A 94 0.66 -19.91 -2.91
CA VAL A 94 0.73 -18.49 -3.30
C VAL A 94 -0.21 -18.19 -4.47
N LYS A 95 -0.24 -19.06 -5.49
CA LYS A 95 -1.15 -18.92 -6.64
C LYS A 95 -2.63 -19.07 -6.25
N ILE A 96 -2.95 -20.02 -5.38
CA ILE A 96 -4.31 -20.16 -4.85
C ILE A 96 -4.72 -18.90 -4.07
N TYR A 97 -3.81 -18.33 -3.27
CA TYR A 97 -4.09 -17.11 -2.50
C TYR A 97 -4.25 -15.89 -3.39
N GLU A 98 -3.47 -15.78 -4.47
CA GLU A 98 -3.61 -14.72 -5.47
C GLU A 98 -5.04 -14.72 -6.05
N HIS A 99 -5.51 -15.87 -6.55
CA HIS A 99 -6.89 -16.00 -7.04
C HIS A 99 -7.95 -15.74 -5.97
N ALA A 100 -7.73 -16.23 -4.75
CA ALA A 100 -8.69 -15.99 -3.67
C ALA A 100 -8.79 -14.50 -3.27
N ILE A 101 -7.74 -13.70 -3.49
CA ILE A 101 -7.74 -12.25 -3.26
C ILE A 101 -8.46 -11.50 -4.38
N GLU A 102 -8.32 -11.96 -5.62
CA GLU A 102 -9.04 -11.42 -6.77
C GLU A 102 -10.56 -11.55 -6.56
N ASP A 103 -11.00 -12.66 -5.95
CA ASP A 103 -12.41 -12.93 -5.63
C ASP A 103 -12.97 -12.10 -4.44
N PHE A 104 -12.14 -11.31 -3.75
CA PHE A 104 -12.62 -10.48 -2.64
C PHE A 104 -13.53 -9.37 -3.15
N SER A 105 -14.41 -8.84 -2.28
CA SER A 105 -15.27 -7.70 -2.62
C SER A 105 -14.47 -6.44 -2.95
N CYS A 106 -13.22 -6.34 -2.49
CA CYS A 106 -12.25 -5.33 -2.91
C CYS A 106 -11.48 -5.74 -4.18
N GLY A 107 -12.05 -6.60 -5.03
CA GLY A 107 -11.38 -7.52 -5.95
C GLY A 107 -10.30 -6.93 -6.84
N GLU A 108 -10.52 -5.74 -7.42
CA GLU A 108 -9.52 -5.06 -8.26
C GLU A 108 -9.04 -3.74 -7.67
N ASP A 109 -9.80 -3.16 -6.74
CA ASP A 109 -9.51 -1.83 -6.23
C ASP A 109 -8.23 -1.80 -5.38
N PRO A 110 -7.43 -0.72 -5.48
CA PRO A 110 -6.30 -0.51 -4.61
C PRO A 110 -6.76 -0.34 -3.16
N ILE A 111 -5.91 -0.74 -2.22
CA ILE A 111 -6.12 -0.43 -0.82
C ILE A 111 -5.89 1.08 -0.65
N GLU A 112 -6.88 1.79 -0.11
CA GLU A 112 -6.80 3.22 0.17
C GLU A 112 -6.79 3.47 1.69
N PRO A 113 -5.62 3.46 2.36
CA PRO A 113 -5.59 3.61 3.81
C PRO A 113 -6.08 4.98 4.25
N ARG A 114 -7.20 5.03 4.97
CA ARG A 114 -7.75 6.21 5.62
C ARG A 114 -7.53 6.12 7.12
N LYS A 115 -7.15 7.22 7.75
CA LYS A 115 -7.00 7.27 9.21
C LYS A 115 -8.37 7.52 9.87
N LYS A 116 -8.75 6.65 10.82
CA LYS A 116 -9.94 6.81 11.67
C LYS A 116 -9.54 6.55 13.13
N GLY A 117 -9.27 7.64 13.86
CA GLY A 117 -8.65 7.56 15.19
C GLY A 117 -7.24 6.98 15.10
N ASP A 118 -6.99 5.92 15.88
CA ASP A 118 -5.70 5.21 15.92
C ASP A 118 -5.60 4.05 14.92
N LYS A 119 -6.65 3.81 14.13
CA LYS A 119 -6.72 2.71 13.17
C LYS A 119 -6.76 3.23 11.74
N PHE A 120 -6.28 2.41 10.82
CA PHE A 120 -6.47 2.61 9.39
C PHE A 120 -7.61 1.72 8.88
N TRP A 121 -8.36 2.23 7.91
CA TRP A 121 -9.43 1.50 7.22
C TRP A 121 -9.41 1.87 5.74
N SER A 122 -9.93 1.03 4.85
CA SER A 122 -10.05 1.33 3.42
C SER A 122 -11.52 1.38 3.02
N PRO A 123 -12.00 2.46 2.37
CA PRO A 123 -13.40 2.57 1.92
C PRO A 123 -13.81 1.48 0.94
N GLY A 124 -12.97 1.19 -0.04
CA GLY A 124 -13.17 0.09 -0.99
C GLY A 124 -13.09 -1.30 -0.37
N TRP A 125 -12.84 -1.40 0.94
CA TRP A 125 -12.68 -2.67 1.62
C TRP A 125 -13.26 -2.69 3.04
N ALA A 126 -14.57 -2.45 3.13
CA ALA A 126 -15.28 -2.37 4.40
C ALA A 126 -15.27 -3.68 5.20
N ASN A 127 -15.29 -4.84 4.52
CA ASN A 127 -15.52 -6.16 5.12
C ASN A 127 -14.26 -7.04 5.25
N ILE A 128 -13.07 -6.45 5.34
CA ILE A 128 -11.79 -7.20 5.42
C ILE A 128 -11.78 -8.27 6.52
N ALA A 129 -12.39 -7.99 7.67
CA ALA A 129 -12.44 -8.94 8.78
C ALA A 129 -13.30 -10.16 8.44
N GLU A 130 -14.41 -9.96 7.75
CA GLU A 130 -15.31 -11.06 7.34
C GLU A 130 -14.65 -11.91 6.26
N GLU A 131 -14.03 -11.28 5.25
CA GLU A 131 -13.37 -11.99 4.16
C GLU A 131 -12.14 -12.77 4.63
N THR A 132 -11.33 -12.18 5.51
CA THR A 132 -10.23 -12.90 6.14
C THR A 132 -10.72 -14.03 7.06
N THR A 133 -11.94 -13.94 7.59
CA THR A 133 -12.55 -15.04 8.37
C THR A 133 -12.94 -16.22 7.47
N LYS A 134 -13.30 -15.99 6.20
CA LYS A 134 -13.54 -17.09 5.23
C LYS A 134 -12.30 -17.96 5.04
N PHE A 135 -11.10 -17.35 5.02
CA PHE A 135 -9.83 -18.11 5.01
C PHE A 135 -9.63 -18.97 6.25
N TYR A 136 -10.05 -18.47 7.41
CA TYR A 136 -9.99 -19.25 8.64
C TYR A 136 -10.92 -20.46 8.60
N GLN A 137 -12.09 -20.34 7.95
CA GLN A 137 -13.03 -21.45 7.74
C GLN A 137 -12.47 -22.53 6.82
N LEU A 138 -11.61 -22.17 5.86
CA LEU A 138 -10.88 -23.14 5.03
C LEU A 138 -9.81 -23.87 5.85
N SER A 139 -8.89 -23.12 6.47
CA SER A 139 -7.99 -23.65 7.50
C SER A 139 -7.28 -22.54 8.26
N ARG A 140 -6.88 -22.84 9.51
CA ARG A 140 -6.04 -21.94 10.31
C ARG A 140 -4.71 -21.61 9.64
N GLN A 141 -4.10 -22.57 8.95
CA GLN A 141 -2.81 -22.36 8.28
C GLN A 141 -2.95 -21.33 7.15
N VAL A 142 -3.99 -21.45 6.33
CA VAL A 142 -4.29 -20.49 5.26
C VAL A 142 -4.46 -19.08 5.82
N TYR A 143 -5.19 -18.93 6.93
CA TYR A 143 -5.33 -17.62 7.59
C TYR A 143 -3.98 -17.05 8.06
N VAL A 144 -3.14 -17.87 8.70
CA VAL A 144 -1.82 -17.45 9.19
C VAL A 144 -0.89 -17.10 8.04
N ASP A 145 -0.88 -17.89 6.98
CA ASP A 145 -0.10 -17.59 5.78
C ASP A 145 -0.62 -16.29 5.16
N PHE A 146 -1.92 -16.11 5.02
CA PHE A 146 -2.49 -14.90 4.45
C PHE A 146 -2.18 -13.62 5.25
N VAL A 147 -2.62 -13.59 6.52
CA VAL A 147 -2.53 -12.40 7.39
C VAL A 147 -1.12 -12.20 7.92
N GLY A 148 -0.43 -13.30 8.24
CA GLY A 148 0.88 -13.28 8.88
C GLY A 148 2.05 -13.18 7.93
N SER A 149 1.96 -13.73 6.71
CA SER A 149 3.07 -13.66 5.73
C SER A 149 3.02 -12.44 4.81
N SER A 150 2.16 -11.47 5.11
CA SER A 150 2.03 -10.20 4.38
C SER A 150 1.64 -10.34 2.91
N LEU A 151 1.11 -11.50 2.50
CA LEU A 151 0.72 -11.77 1.10
C LEU A 151 -0.27 -10.73 0.57
N LEU A 152 -1.20 -10.30 1.41
CA LEU A 152 -2.11 -9.23 1.06
C LEU A 152 -1.38 -7.96 0.58
N TYR A 153 -0.38 -7.53 1.34
CA TYR A 153 0.40 -6.32 1.03
C TYR A 153 1.22 -6.49 -0.24
N ARG A 154 1.57 -7.74 -0.56
CA ARG A 154 2.31 -8.08 -1.77
C ARG A 154 1.44 -8.00 -3.02
N PHE A 155 0.21 -8.50 -2.94
CA PHE A 155 -0.66 -8.64 -4.11
C PHE A 155 -1.50 -7.41 -4.41
N LYS A 156 -1.85 -6.61 -3.39
CA LYS A 156 -2.72 -5.45 -3.58
C LYS A 156 -1.91 -4.15 -3.76
N PRO A 157 -2.22 -3.34 -4.79
CA PRO A 157 -1.66 -2.01 -4.90
C PRO A 157 -2.22 -1.10 -3.79
N PHE A 158 -1.43 -0.15 -3.35
CA PHE A 158 -1.84 0.86 -2.37
C PHE A 158 -1.98 2.22 -3.03
N SER A 159 -3.07 2.93 -2.74
CA SER A 159 -3.30 4.29 -3.20
C SER A 159 -3.35 5.26 -2.02
N PHE A 160 -2.58 6.34 -2.09
CA PHE A 160 -2.50 7.36 -1.05
C PHE A 160 -2.84 8.74 -1.58
N ASP A 161 -3.87 9.35 -1.01
CA ASP A 161 -4.32 10.70 -1.38
C ASP A 161 -3.38 11.83 -0.98
N SER A 162 -2.40 11.55 -0.12
CA SER A 162 -1.41 12.55 0.26
C SER A 162 -0.12 11.93 0.76
N PRO A 163 1.02 12.64 0.64
CA PRO A 163 2.29 12.19 1.18
C PRO A 163 2.29 12.05 2.71
N THR A 164 1.52 12.90 3.40
CA THR A 164 1.37 12.84 4.86
C THR A 164 0.68 11.55 5.29
N LEU A 165 -0.34 11.12 4.54
CA LEU A 165 -1.06 9.88 4.82
C LEU A 165 -0.18 8.66 4.57
N LEU A 166 0.56 8.65 3.45
CA LEU A 166 1.57 7.64 3.15
C LEU A 166 2.60 7.53 4.29
N LEU A 167 3.20 8.65 4.69
CA LEU A 167 4.20 8.68 5.76
C LEU A 167 3.62 8.14 7.08
N ASN A 168 2.45 8.62 7.48
CA ASN A 168 1.79 8.16 8.69
C ASN A 168 1.48 6.66 8.65
N TYR A 169 1.07 6.14 7.50
CA TYR A 169 0.79 4.72 7.32
C TYR A 169 2.06 3.88 7.43
N LEU A 170 3.08 4.18 6.62
CA LEU A 170 4.33 3.42 6.58
C LEU A 170 5.11 3.45 7.90
N CYS A 171 4.97 4.51 8.71
CA CYS A 171 5.57 4.58 10.03
C CYS A 171 4.86 3.74 11.10
N VAL A 172 3.58 3.43 10.92
CA VAL A 172 2.75 2.74 11.92
C VAL A 172 2.61 1.25 11.64
N ILE A 173 2.58 0.84 10.38
CA ILE A 173 2.42 -0.57 10.03
C ILE A 173 3.62 -1.43 10.45
N ASN A 174 3.39 -2.74 10.58
CA ASN A 174 4.45 -3.71 10.86
C ASN A 174 5.55 -3.60 9.79
N PRO A 175 6.85 -3.49 10.15
CA PRO A 175 7.94 -3.43 9.19
C PRO A 175 7.95 -4.58 8.17
N LEU A 176 7.53 -5.79 8.56
CA LEU A 176 7.42 -6.92 7.62
C LEU A 176 6.37 -6.65 6.53
N HIS A 177 5.23 -6.07 6.91
CA HIS A 177 4.16 -5.74 5.98
C HIS A 177 4.58 -4.57 5.09
N ARG A 178 5.28 -3.58 5.66
CA ARG A 178 5.85 -2.46 4.92
C ARG A 178 6.75 -2.92 3.78
N ASN A 179 7.67 -3.84 4.07
CA ASN A 179 8.60 -4.36 3.09
C ASN A 179 7.94 -5.34 2.10
N ALA A 180 6.72 -5.79 2.37
CA ALA A 180 5.96 -6.63 1.43
C ALA A 180 5.20 -5.80 0.38
N ILE A 181 5.00 -4.49 0.59
CA ILE A 181 4.30 -3.62 -0.36
C ILE A 181 5.07 -3.55 -1.67
N ARG A 182 4.43 -3.98 -2.77
CA ARG A 182 5.03 -4.01 -4.12
C ARG A 182 4.65 -2.82 -4.97
N SER A 183 3.42 -2.30 -4.82
CA SER A 183 2.90 -1.25 -5.70
C SER A 183 2.28 -0.11 -4.89
N ILE A 184 2.71 1.11 -5.18
CA ILE A 184 2.20 2.34 -4.54
C ILE A 184 1.83 3.36 -5.61
N THR A 185 0.61 3.87 -5.51
CA THR A 185 0.15 5.10 -6.17
C THR A 185 0.08 6.22 -5.14
N LEU A 186 0.77 7.33 -5.40
CA LEU A 186 0.84 8.48 -4.51
C LEU A 186 0.32 9.73 -5.21
N ASN A 187 -0.75 10.31 -4.66
CA ASN A 187 -1.30 11.59 -5.09
C ASN A 187 -0.62 12.74 -4.32
N ILE A 188 -0.05 13.68 -5.06
CA ILE A 188 0.62 14.89 -4.56
C ILE A 188 -0.14 16.10 -5.09
N ASN A 189 -0.77 16.85 -4.18
CA ASN A 189 -1.47 18.07 -4.54
C ASN A 189 -0.53 19.27 -4.41
N PHE A 190 -0.12 19.85 -5.55
CA PHE A 190 0.59 21.13 -5.49
C PHE A 190 -0.38 22.26 -5.22
N ARG A 191 0.06 23.17 -4.35
CA ARG A 191 -0.59 24.45 -4.14
C ARG A 191 0.28 25.54 -4.74
N PRO A 192 -0.29 26.66 -5.21
CA PRO A 192 0.48 27.79 -5.71
C PRO A 192 1.59 28.25 -4.74
N THR A 193 1.30 28.15 -3.44
CA THR A 193 2.22 28.54 -2.36
C THR A 193 3.11 27.41 -1.85
N CYS A 194 2.82 26.16 -2.20
CA CYS A 194 3.52 24.98 -1.70
C CYS A 194 3.86 24.04 -2.85
N THR A 195 5.04 24.29 -3.43
CA THR A 195 5.66 23.51 -4.51
C THR A 195 6.86 22.70 -3.99
N THR A 196 6.95 22.50 -2.68
CA THR A 196 7.99 21.67 -2.05
C THR A 196 7.59 20.20 -2.12
N LEU A 197 8.55 19.35 -2.48
CA LEU A 197 8.33 17.92 -2.52
C LEU A 197 8.31 17.31 -1.12
N PRO A 198 7.55 16.22 -0.92
CA PRO A 198 7.41 15.57 0.38
C PRO A 198 8.61 14.68 0.71
N ASN A 199 9.80 15.28 0.89
CA ASN A 199 11.07 14.56 1.07
C ASN A 199 11.00 13.48 2.15
N LYS A 200 10.33 13.73 3.29
CA LYS A 200 10.17 12.72 4.36
C LYS A 200 9.42 11.47 3.91
N ALA A 201 8.40 11.63 3.07
CA ALA A 201 7.65 10.49 2.53
C ALA A 201 8.52 9.69 1.56
N PHE A 202 9.28 10.37 0.69
CA PHE A 202 10.22 9.71 -0.22
C PHE A 202 11.37 9.01 0.51
N THR A 203 11.92 9.60 1.57
CA THR A 203 12.91 8.92 2.44
C THR A 203 12.31 7.70 3.15
N CYS A 204 11.00 7.66 3.39
CA CYS A 204 10.36 6.46 3.94
C CYS A 204 10.16 5.39 2.85
N LEU A 205 9.78 5.81 1.64
CA LEU A 205 9.64 4.92 0.48
C LEU A 205 10.97 4.29 0.07
N SER A 206 12.08 5.03 0.16
CA SER A 206 13.41 4.51 -0.14
C SER A 206 13.85 3.39 0.82
N LYS A 207 13.14 3.19 1.93
CA LYS A 207 13.36 2.10 2.89
C LYS A 207 12.43 0.89 2.65
N CYS A 208 11.53 0.98 1.68
CA CYS A 208 10.65 -0.11 1.29
C CYS A 208 11.36 -0.99 0.26
N GLU A 209 12.19 -1.93 0.73
CA GLU A 209 13.00 -2.81 -0.12
C GLU A 209 12.18 -3.68 -1.10
N GLY A 210 10.91 -3.92 -0.80
CA GLY A 210 10.03 -4.67 -1.69
C GLY A 210 9.31 -3.83 -2.74
N LEU A 211 9.43 -2.50 -2.73
CA LEU A 211 8.69 -1.66 -3.66
C LEU A 211 9.19 -1.88 -5.10
N GLU A 212 8.30 -2.31 -5.98
CA GLU A 212 8.60 -2.61 -7.39
C GLU A 212 7.94 -1.59 -8.32
N ASP A 213 6.72 -1.15 -8.00
CA ASP A 213 5.95 -0.23 -8.82
C ASP A 213 5.63 1.05 -8.03
N LEU A 214 5.99 2.20 -8.59
CA LEU A 214 5.69 3.50 -8.01
C LEU A 214 5.05 4.42 -9.05
N ASN A 215 3.78 4.77 -8.82
CA ASN A 215 3.04 5.74 -9.61
C ASN A 215 2.88 7.02 -8.80
N ILE A 216 3.35 8.15 -9.31
CA ILE A 216 3.21 9.46 -8.67
C ILE A 216 2.28 10.31 -9.51
N HIS A 217 1.15 10.69 -8.94
CA HIS A 217 0.19 11.60 -9.55
C HIS A 217 0.38 12.98 -8.95
N ILE A 218 0.77 13.95 -9.76
CA ILE A 218 0.95 15.33 -9.32
C ILE A 218 -0.22 16.15 -9.81
N HIS A 219 -1.10 16.56 -8.90
CA HIS A 219 -2.19 17.48 -9.21
C HIS A 219 -1.64 18.90 -9.33
N VAL A 220 -1.71 19.46 -10.53
CA VAL A 220 -1.16 20.78 -10.86
C VAL A 220 -2.29 21.81 -10.87
N PRO A 221 -2.24 22.88 -10.07
CA PRO A 221 -3.28 23.91 -10.07
C PRO A 221 -3.24 24.75 -11.35
N GLN A 222 -4.38 25.34 -11.72
CA GLN A 222 -4.61 25.98 -13.03
C GLN A 222 -3.61 27.08 -13.39
N ASP A 223 -3.04 27.74 -12.40
CA ASP A 223 -2.05 28.80 -12.53
C ASP A 223 -0.65 28.32 -12.92
N LEU A 224 -0.36 27.02 -12.79
CA LEU A 224 0.97 26.45 -13.03
C LEU A 224 1.12 25.77 -14.40
N TYR A 225 0.07 25.78 -15.24
CA TYR A 225 0.12 25.21 -16.58
C TYR A 225 -0.65 26.05 -17.61
N ARG A 226 -0.25 25.92 -18.88
CA ARG A 226 -0.88 26.58 -20.02
C ARG A 226 -1.39 25.55 -20.99
N PHE A 227 -2.51 25.87 -21.63
CA PHE A 227 -3.04 25.07 -22.72
C PHE A 227 -2.53 25.63 -24.04
N GLY A 228 -2.04 24.73 -24.89
CA GLY A 228 -1.70 25.00 -26.27
C GLY A 228 -2.76 24.40 -27.20
N PRO A 229 -3.25 25.14 -28.21
CA PRO A 229 -3.99 24.51 -29.30
C PRO A 229 -3.04 23.60 -30.10
N ILE A 230 -3.49 22.38 -30.42
CA ILE A 230 -2.80 21.52 -31.39
C ILE A 230 -3.24 21.97 -32.79
N PHE A 231 -2.39 22.73 -33.48
CA PHE A 231 -2.71 23.23 -34.83
C PHE A 231 -2.56 22.16 -35.93
N HIS A 232 -1.98 21.01 -35.61
CA HIS A 232 -1.95 19.87 -36.53
C HIS A 232 -3.32 19.20 -36.56
N ARG A 233 -4.18 19.70 -37.43
CA ARG A 233 -5.45 19.05 -37.77
C ARG A 233 -5.12 17.82 -38.62
N PRO A 234 -5.30 16.57 -38.15
CA PRO A 234 -5.38 15.45 -39.08
C PRO A 234 -6.59 15.73 -39.97
N ALA A 235 -6.44 15.59 -41.29
CA ALA A 235 -7.47 15.96 -42.27
C ALA A 235 -8.86 15.36 -41.98
N ASN A 236 -8.93 14.30 -41.15
CA ASN A 236 -10.13 13.50 -40.91
C ASN A 236 -10.56 13.43 -39.43
N SER A 237 -10.00 14.23 -38.51
CA SER A 237 -10.34 14.17 -37.07
C SER A 237 -11.23 15.34 -36.66
N THR A 238 -12.47 15.05 -36.28
CA THR A 238 -13.40 16.00 -35.63
C THR A 238 -13.11 16.23 -34.15
N VAL A 239 -12.15 15.50 -33.57
CA VAL A 239 -11.81 15.60 -32.15
C VAL A 239 -10.87 16.79 -31.93
N ASN A 240 -11.36 17.80 -31.22
CA ASN A 240 -10.54 18.90 -30.70
C ASN A 240 -9.57 18.33 -29.66
N ARG A 241 -8.30 18.20 -30.02
CA ARG A 241 -7.22 17.86 -29.08
C ARG A 241 -6.58 19.13 -28.57
N SER A 242 -6.25 19.16 -27.29
CA SER A 242 -5.51 20.27 -26.68
C SER A 242 -4.29 19.72 -25.97
N THR A 243 -3.16 20.40 -26.10
CA THR A 243 -1.98 20.07 -25.31
C THR A 243 -1.95 20.90 -24.03
N TYR A 244 -1.33 20.35 -22.99
CA TYR A 244 -0.94 21.13 -21.82
C TYR A 244 0.58 21.16 -21.69
N GLU A 245 1.09 22.29 -21.23
CA GLU A 245 2.48 22.48 -20.87
C GLU A 245 2.56 23.05 -19.46
N ILE A 246 3.43 22.48 -18.63
CA ILE A 246 3.71 23.02 -17.29
C ILE A 246 4.59 24.25 -17.46
N LEU A 247 4.03 25.40 -17.09
CA LEU A 247 4.71 26.69 -17.23
C LEU A 247 5.86 26.81 -16.23
N ASP A 248 5.65 26.31 -15.01
CA ASP A 248 6.62 26.47 -13.94
C ASP A 248 7.73 25.41 -14.05
N LYS A 249 8.77 25.75 -14.82
CA LYS A 249 10.01 24.96 -14.93
C LYS A 249 10.65 24.68 -13.57
N ARG A 250 10.39 25.47 -12.52
CA ARG A 250 10.93 25.23 -11.18
C ARG A 250 10.36 23.97 -10.57
N ILE A 251 9.10 23.60 -10.88
CA ILE A 251 8.49 22.36 -10.41
C ILE A 251 9.19 21.17 -11.04
N LEU A 252 9.38 21.19 -12.36
CA LEU A 252 10.07 20.14 -13.10
C LEU A 252 11.51 19.99 -12.60
N GLN A 253 12.22 21.10 -12.43
CA GLN A 253 13.58 21.11 -11.91
C GLN A 253 13.64 20.56 -10.48
N ARG A 254 12.70 20.91 -9.60
CA ARG A 254 12.66 20.36 -8.23
C ARG A 254 12.40 18.86 -8.19
N ILE A 255 11.53 18.35 -9.05
CA ILE A 255 11.31 16.90 -9.19
C ILE A 255 12.59 16.23 -9.66
N LYS A 256 13.22 16.79 -10.70
CA LYS A 256 14.49 16.32 -11.24
C LYS A 256 15.62 16.37 -10.23
N ASP A 257 15.65 17.35 -9.34
CA ASP A 257 16.72 17.52 -8.34
C ASP A 257 16.41 16.84 -7.00
N CYS A 258 15.26 16.19 -6.87
CA CYS A 258 14.86 15.56 -5.61
C CYS A 258 15.72 14.33 -5.31
N GLU A 259 16.76 14.52 -4.50
CA GLU A 259 17.67 13.45 -4.06
C GLU A 259 16.93 12.32 -3.34
N THR A 260 15.93 12.63 -2.53
CA THR A 260 15.16 11.61 -1.80
C THR A 260 14.30 10.75 -2.72
N LEU A 261 13.81 11.30 -3.83
CA LEU A 261 13.10 10.54 -4.84
C LEU A 261 14.09 9.64 -5.60
N LYS A 262 15.23 10.19 -6.00
CA LYS A 262 16.35 9.45 -6.62
C LYS A 262 16.91 8.32 -5.74
N GLY A 263 16.77 8.44 -4.42
CA GLY A 263 17.20 7.44 -3.46
C GLY A 263 16.32 6.18 -3.41
N ILE A 264 15.17 6.17 -4.10
CA ILE A 264 14.35 4.98 -4.24
C ILE A 264 14.97 4.09 -5.33
N THR A 265 15.33 2.86 -4.97
CA THR A 265 16.00 1.88 -5.84
C THR A 265 15.16 0.61 -5.95
N GLY A 266 15.45 -0.24 -6.95
CA GLY A 266 14.80 -1.54 -7.13
C GLY A 266 13.41 -1.48 -7.79
N LEU A 267 13.01 -0.32 -8.31
CA LEU A 267 11.77 -0.16 -9.05
C LEU A 267 11.85 -0.89 -10.41
N LYS A 268 10.82 -1.68 -10.71
CA LYS A 268 10.59 -2.27 -12.03
C LYS A 268 9.77 -1.35 -12.91
N LYS A 269 8.81 -0.63 -12.32
CA LYS A 269 7.95 0.32 -13.02
C LYS A 269 7.94 1.65 -12.26
N PHE A 270 8.21 2.73 -12.98
CA PHE A 270 7.99 4.08 -12.48
C PHE A 270 7.08 4.87 -13.42
N GLU A 271 6.03 5.47 -12.87
CA GLU A 271 5.10 6.31 -13.63
C GLU A 271 4.93 7.66 -12.93
N LEU A 272 5.10 8.75 -13.69
CA LEU A 272 4.88 10.11 -13.22
C LEU A 272 3.81 10.75 -14.10
N VAL A 273 2.69 11.14 -13.50
CA VAL A 273 1.54 11.70 -14.22
C VAL A 273 1.17 13.05 -13.62
N PHE A 274 1.15 14.09 -14.45
CA PHE A 274 0.55 15.36 -14.06
C PHE A 274 -0.96 15.32 -14.29
N VAL A 275 -1.72 15.41 -13.19
CA VAL A 275 -3.17 15.42 -13.19
C VAL A 275 -3.64 16.88 -13.18
N LEU A 276 -4.41 17.26 -14.17
CA LEU A 276 -4.97 18.60 -14.28
C LEU A 276 -6.37 18.63 -13.66
N PRO A 277 -6.75 19.70 -12.94
CA PRO A 277 -8.11 19.84 -12.46
C PRO A 277 -9.08 19.88 -13.64
N ASP A 278 -10.19 19.17 -13.50
CA ASP A 278 -11.28 19.24 -14.47
C ASP A 278 -11.73 20.69 -14.60
N ARG A 279 -11.63 21.24 -15.82
CA ARG A 279 -12.05 22.62 -16.13
C ARG A 279 -13.54 22.85 -15.91
N ILE A 280 -14.33 21.78 -15.89
CA ILE A 280 -15.76 21.88 -15.65
C ILE A 280 -15.95 22.03 -14.14
N SER A 281 -16.02 23.28 -13.70
CA SER A 281 -16.49 23.59 -12.35
C SER A 281 -17.74 22.74 -12.06
N PRO A 282 -17.81 22.03 -10.92
CA PRO A 282 -18.98 21.24 -10.57
C PRO A 282 -20.28 22.09 -10.53
N TYR A 283 -20.16 23.41 -10.44
CA TYR A 283 -21.28 24.35 -10.56
C TYR A 283 -21.80 24.50 -11.99
N PHE A 284 -20.97 24.31 -13.02
CA PHE A 284 -21.39 24.46 -14.42
C PHE A 284 -22.30 23.32 -14.88
N ASN A 285 -22.03 22.09 -14.43
CA ASN A 285 -22.88 20.93 -14.71
C ASN A 285 -24.28 21.03 -14.06
N ARG A 286 -24.44 21.82 -12.98
CA ARG A 286 -25.76 22.01 -12.36
C ARG A 286 -26.71 22.84 -13.21
N HIS A 287 -26.20 23.73 -14.06
CA HIS A 287 -27.02 24.63 -14.87
C HIS A 287 -27.33 24.09 -16.27
N PHE A 288 -26.58 23.10 -16.75
CA PHE A 288 -26.74 22.55 -18.09
C PHE A 288 -26.65 21.01 -18.11
N PRO A 289 -27.56 20.30 -17.42
CA PRO A 289 -27.48 18.84 -17.27
C PRO A 289 -27.63 18.06 -18.59
N HIS A 290 -28.18 18.69 -19.64
CA HIS A 290 -28.39 18.06 -20.95
C HIS A 290 -27.29 18.35 -21.98
N HIS A 291 -26.32 19.21 -21.66
CA HIS A 291 -25.18 19.44 -22.55
C HIS A 291 -24.06 18.46 -22.19
N HIS A 292 -23.93 17.40 -22.99
CA HIS A 292 -22.70 16.61 -23.03
C HIS A 292 -21.59 17.49 -23.61
N PHE A 293 -20.91 18.23 -22.75
CA PHE A 293 -19.68 18.89 -23.12
C PHE A 293 -18.65 17.80 -23.44
N PHE A 294 -18.29 17.69 -24.72
CA PHE A 294 -17.14 16.91 -25.13
C PHE A 294 -15.91 17.49 -24.45
N GLN A 295 -15.41 16.79 -23.43
CA GLN A 295 -14.13 17.14 -22.83
C GLN A 295 -13.05 16.92 -23.89
N PRO A 296 -12.30 17.96 -24.30
CA PRO A 296 -11.20 17.77 -25.21
C PRO A 296 -10.21 16.82 -24.55
N LYS A 297 -9.79 15.79 -25.30
CA LYS A 297 -8.73 14.89 -24.82
C LYS A 297 -7.47 15.73 -24.65
N LEU A 298 -7.00 15.83 -23.41
CA LEU A 298 -5.80 16.55 -23.05
C LEU A 298 -4.59 15.65 -23.24
N GLU A 299 -3.66 16.06 -24.10
CA GLU A 299 -2.40 15.36 -24.32
C GLU A 299 -1.24 16.19 -23.73
N PRO A 300 -0.23 15.59 -23.09
CA PRO A 300 0.95 16.34 -22.65
C PRO A 300 1.69 16.94 -23.85
N SER A 301 2.29 18.12 -23.68
CA SER A 301 3.20 18.70 -24.67
C SER A 301 4.43 17.79 -24.90
N GLU A 302 5.11 17.93 -26.04
CA GLU A 302 6.35 17.20 -26.33
C GLU A 302 7.42 17.44 -25.25
N SER A 303 7.52 18.67 -24.74
CA SER A 303 8.41 19.03 -23.62
C SER A 303 8.08 18.26 -22.33
N THR A 304 6.78 18.09 -22.05
CA THR A 304 6.31 17.34 -20.88
C THR A 304 6.54 15.83 -21.05
N VAL A 305 6.32 15.30 -22.26
CA VAL A 305 6.59 13.89 -22.59
C VAL A 305 8.08 13.58 -22.48
N ALA A 306 8.95 14.44 -23.01
CA ALA A 306 10.39 14.27 -22.90
C ALA A 306 10.86 14.22 -21.44
N PHE A 307 10.28 15.09 -20.58
CA PHE A 307 10.55 15.07 -19.14
C PHE A 307 10.09 13.76 -18.47
N TYR A 308 8.92 13.23 -18.82
CA TYR A 308 8.45 11.94 -18.30
C TYR A 308 9.38 10.80 -18.69
N SER A 309 9.80 10.74 -19.96
CA SER A 309 10.71 9.72 -20.44
C SER A 309 12.06 9.77 -19.72
N GLU A 310 12.62 10.98 -19.55
CA GLU A 310 13.87 11.17 -18.80
C GLU A 310 13.73 10.69 -17.34
N MET A 311 12.66 11.07 -16.66
CA MET A 311 12.41 10.66 -15.28
C MET A 311 12.20 9.16 -15.16
N LYS A 312 11.47 8.55 -16.10
CA LYS A 312 11.23 7.10 -16.13
C LYS A 312 12.54 6.33 -16.29
N GLU A 313 13.33 6.69 -17.29
CA GLU A 313 14.63 6.07 -17.54
C GLU A 313 15.56 6.22 -16.33
N MET A 314 15.63 7.41 -15.73
CA MET A 314 16.47 7.67 -14.56
C MET A 314 16.08 6.79 -13.36
N MET A 315 14.78 6.53 -13.16
CA MET A 315 14.27 5.78 -12.02
C MET A 315 14.35 4.25 -12.23
N GLU A 316 14.05 3.75 -13.43
CA GLU A 316 14.05 2.32 -13.74
C GLU A 316 15.46 1.74 -13.94
N ASN A 317 16.45 2.56 -14.32
CA ASN A 317 17.85 2.13 -14.45
C ASN A 317 18.56 1.94 -13.11
N ARG A 318 17.97 2.34 -11.99
CA ARG A 318 18.53 2.20 -10.64
C ARG A 318 18.09 0.88 -10.01
N LYS A 319 18.70 -0.20 -10.48
CA LYS A 319 18.51 -1.55 -9.92
C LYS A 319 19.25 -1.74 -8.60
#